data_AF-A0AAU6CLG8-F1
#
_entry.id   AF-A0AAU6CLG8-F1
#
_cell.length_a   1.000
_cell.length_b   1.000
_cell.length_c   1.000
_cell.angle_alpha   90.00
_cell.angle_beta   90.00
_cell.angle_gamma   90.00
#
_symmetry.space_group_name_H-M   'P 1'
#
loop_
_entity.id
_entity.type
_entity.pdbx_description
1 polymer ?
#
loop_
_entity_poly.entity_id
_entity_poly.type
_entity_poly.pdbx_seq_one_letter_code
_entity_poly.pdbx_strand_id
1 'polypeptide(L)'
;MTAGSEQDLDPAVRDALAADLLAALHGACPGSTAELRGSLATGTADRYSDIDIAWEVPAADFGRCVERVRRTLGRVGPLISLRSDPEYADAPGHRLVFAAFRGLPLFWRLDLDVRADRRDEASAPAASAADPWSPAASALANAVAVVKAVRRGRPDTARGLLERGLLRIGAEPLATGHWLTDLKRLTAAATAVEPRQGPLAASVDALAAGLLPDQEPGVRTGVEGGGDTERCAPGVVTADQGRPKSRAGGHVAASGDRAAGVVGDEAALEKRDQRDRGNAGEAAADHRGGR
;
A
#
# COMPACT_ATOMS: atom_id res chain seq x y z
N MET A 1 2.06 -13.81 16.17
CA MET A 1 2.59 -13.59 14.82
C MET A 1 4.03 -14.08 14.84
N THR A 2 4.50 -14.75 13.79
CA THR A 2 5.90 -15.11 13.66
C THR A 2 6.60 -13.98 12.91
N ALA A 3 7.80 -13.59 13.36
CA ALA A 3 8.69 -12.80 12.54
C ALA A 3 9.19 -13.74 11.44
N GLY A 4 8.44 -13.83 10.33
CA GLY A 4 8.75 -14.75 9.24
C GLY A 4 10.14 -14.46 8.69
N SER A 5 10.98 -15.49 8.65
CA SER A 5 12.22 -15.45 7.88
C SER A 5 11.88 -15.34 6.39
N GLU A 6 12.82 -14.92 5.55
CA GLU A 6 12.57 -14.86 4.10
C GLU A 6 12.20 -16.21 3.47
N GLN A 7 12.54 -17.31 4.15
CA GLN A 7 12.19 -18.67 3.77
C GLN A 7 10.72 -19.02 4.05
N ASP A 8 10.05 -18.24 4.90
CA ASP A 8 8.64 -18.44 5.27
C ASP A 8 7.66 -17.70 4.34
N LEU A 9 8.15 -17.09 3.26
CA LEU A 9 7.36 -16.28 2.31
C LEU A 9 7.06 -17.02 1.00
N ASP A 10 6.61 -18.28 1.07
CA ASP A 10 6.23 -19.05 -0.11
C ASP A 10 4.94 -18.51 -0.76
N PRO A 11 5.00 -17.93 -1.97
CA PRO A 11 3.81 -17.38 -2.63
C PRO A 11 2.69 -18.42 -2.83
N ALA A 12 3.00 -19.71 -2.95
CA ALA A 12 1.99 -20.76 -3.10
C ALA A 12 1.07 -20.86 -1.87
N VAL A 13 1.61 -20.64 -0.67
CA VAL A 13 0.83 -20.62 0.58
C VAL A 13 -0.11 -19.41 0.60
N ARG A 14 0.37 -18.24 0.18
CA ARG A 14 -0.46 -17.03 0.08
C ARG A 14 -1.56 -17.20 -0.95
N ASP A 15 -1.24 -17.76 -2.11
CA ASP A 15 -2.19 -17.89 -3.22
C ASP A 15 -3.28 -18.93 -2.87
N ALA A 16 -2.92 -20.02 -2.17
CA ALA A 16 -3.89 -20.96 -1.62
C ALA A 16 -4.83 -20.29 -0.60
N LEU A 17 -4.28 -19.48 0.32
CA LEU A 17 -5.08 -18.71 1.26
C LEU A 17 -6.02 -17.73 0.55
N ALA A 18 -5.54 -17.03 -0.47
CA ALA A 18 -6.37 -16.11 -1.25
C ALA A 18 -7.53 -16.85 -1.94
N ALA A 19 -7.29 -18.03 -2.50
CA ALA A 19 -8.34 -18.88 -3.07
C ALA A 19 -9.39 -19.29 -2.03
N ASP A 20 -8.96 -19.72 -0.83
CA ASP A 20 -9.86 -20.09 0.27
C ASP A 20 -10.70 -18.89 0.75
N LEU A 21 -10.10 -17.69 0.80
CA LEU A 21 -10.80 -16.45 1.14
C LEU A 21 -11.88 -16.11 0.11
N LEU A 22 -11.57 -16.18 -1.18
CA LEU A 22 -12.54 -15.93 -2.24
C LEU A 22 -13.71 -16.92 -2.16
N ALA A 23 -13.42 -18.21 -1.97
CA ALA A 23 -14.44 -19.25 -1.81
C ALA A 23 -15.33 -19.01 -0.58
N ALA A 24 -14.73 -18.63 0.55
CA ALA A 24 -15.47 -18.34 1.78
C ALA A 24 -16.36 -17.10 1.66
N LEU A 25 -15.88 -16.03 1.00
CA LEU A 25 -16.63 -14.80 0.78
C LEU A 25 -17.79 -15.02 -0.20
N HIS A 26 -17.53 -15.69 -1.33
CA HIS A 26 -18.57 -16.03 -2.30
C HIS A 26 -19.66 -16.92 -1.67
N GLY A 27 -19.27 -17.92 -0.87
CA GLY A 27 -20.21 -18.78 -0.16
C GLY A 27 -20.94 -18.12 1.02
N ALA A 28 -20.55 -16.91 1.45
CA ALA A 28 -21.14 -16.25 2.60
C ALA A 28 -22.45 -15.51 2.29
N CYS A 29 -22.64 -15.07 1.04
CA CYS A 29 -23.79 -14.28 0.62
C CYS A 29 -24.24 -14.67 -0.80
N PRO A 30 -25.44 -15.25 -0.98
CA PRO A 30 -26.00 -15.50 -2.30
C PRO A 30 -26.10 -14.21 -3.12
N GLY A 31 -25.69 -14.26 -4.39
CA GLY A 31 -25.69 -13.07 -5.27
C GLY A 31 -24.50 -12.13 -5.05
N SER A 32 -23.56 -12.45 -4.16
CA SER A 32 -22.29 -11.71 -4.03
C SER A 32 -21.20 -12.22 -4.98
N THR A 33 -20.26 -11.34 -5.31
CA THR A 33 -19.05 -11.66 -6.08
C THR A 33 -17.82 -11.26 -5.28
N ALA A 34 -16.78 -12.09 -5.31
CA ALA A 34 -15.50 -11.82 -4.67
C ALA A 34 -14.38 -11.98 -5.68
N GLU A 35 -13.53 -10.98 -5.82
CA GLU A 35 -12.47 -10.93 -6.82
C GLU A 35 -11.16 -10.40 -6.23
N LEU A 36 -10.04 -10.95 -6.70
CA LEU A 36 -8.72 -10.41 -6.37
C LEU A 36 -8.59 -8.99 -6.93
N ARG A 37 -7.79 -8.19 -6.24
CA ARG A 37 -7.35 -6.85 -6.67
C ARG A 37 -5.83 -6.75 -6.58
N GLY A 38 -5.33 -5.59 -6.98
CA GLY A 38 -3.92 -5.24 -6.85
C GLY A 38 -2.99 -6.24 -7.56
N SER A 39 -1.83 -6.45 -6.95
CA SER A 39 -0.74 -7.20 -7.56
C SER A 39 -1.05 -8.69 -7.79
N LEU A 40 -1.93 -9.30 -6.99
CA LEU A 40 -2.36 -10.69 -7.18
C LEU A 40 -3.26 -10.82 -8.43
N ALA A 41 -4.18 -9.87 -8.62
CA ALA A 41 -5.07 -9.88 -9.79
C ALA A 41 -4.31 -9.62 -11.10
N THR A 42 -3.29 -8.77 -11.07
CA THR A 42 -2.50 -8.43 -12.27
C THR A 42 -1.33 -9.38 -12.54
N GLY A 43 -1.09 -10.35 -11.66
CA GLY A 43 0.02 -11.30 -11.78
C GLY A 43 1.40 -10.67 -11.54
N THR A 44 1.45 -9.51 -10.88
CA THR A 44 2.70 -8.78 -10.56
C THR A 44 3.13 -8.96 -9.10
N ALA A 45 2.42 -9.80 -8.35
CA ALA A 45 2.67 -10.05 -6.94
C ALA A 45 4.06 -10.62 -6.68
N ASP A 46 4.77 -10.04 -5.71
CA ASP A 46 6.00 -10.60 -5.17
C ASP A 46 5.74 -11.28 -3.82
N ARG A 47 6.76 -11.89 -3.22
CA ARG A 47 6.65 -12.57 -1.91
C ARG A 47 6.19 -11.68 -0.75
N TYR A 48 6.24 -10.35 -0.89
CA TYR A 48 5.82 -9.39 0.13
C TYR A 48 4.43 -8.80 -0.13
N SER A 49 3.79 -9.12 -1.25
CA SER A 49 2.44 -8.65 -1.55
C SER A 49 1.43 -9.16 -0.52
N ASP A 50 0.58 -8.24 -0.07
CA ASP A 50 -0.67 -8.47 0.65
C ASP A 50 -1.70 -9.18 -0.25
N ILE A 51 -2.87 -9.46 0.31
CA ILE A 51 -4.01 -10.03 -0.40
C ILE A 51 -5.07 -8.94 -0.46
N ASP A 52 -5.32 -8.39 -1.65
CA ASP A 52 -6.40 -7.43 -1.88
C ASP A 52 -7.62 -8.15 -2.47
N ILE A 53 -8.79 -8.01 -1.86
CA ILE A 53 -10.05 -8.60 -2.35
C ILE A 53 -11.14 -7.53 -2.39
N ALA A 54 -11.84 -7.44 -3.52
CA ALA A 54 -13.12 -6.76 -3.60
C ALA A 54 -14.26 -7.77 -3.39
N TRP A 55 -15.18 -7.49 -2.48
CA TRP A 55 -16.38 -8.28 -2.22
C TRP A 55 -17.62 -7.41 -2.44
N GLU A 56 -18.26 -7.59 -3.58
CA GLU A 56 -19.52 -6.91 -3.91
C GLU A 56 -20.69 -7.77 -3.43
N VAL A 57 -21.60 -7.18 -2.66
CA VAL A 57 -22.75 -7.85 -2.05
C VAL A 57 -24.05 -7.15 -2.42
N PRO A 58 -25.19 -7.85 -2.45
CA PRO A 58 -26.49 -7.21 -2.63
C PRO A 58 -26.73 -6.12 -1.57
N ALA A 59 -27.23 -4.95 -1.98
CA ALA A 59 -27.46 -3.81 -1.10
C ALA A 59 -28.32 -4.16 0.13
N ALA A 60 -29.36 -4.97 -0.08
CA ALA A 60 -30.24 -5.43 0.99
C ALA A 60 -29.52 -6.29 2.05
N ASP A 61 -28.42 -6.97 1.69
CA ASP A 61 -27.63 -7.82 2.58
C ASP A 61 -26.35 -7.16 3.09
N PHE A 62 -26.00 -5.96 2.62
CA PHE A 62 -24.75 -5.27 2.95
C PHE A 62 -24.42 -5.24 4.45
N GLY A 63 -25.33 -4.72 5.28
CA GLY A 63 -25.12 -4.61 6.72
C GLY A 63 -24.86 -5.97 7.38
N ARG A 64 -25.63 -6.99 6.98
CA ARG A 64 -25.49 -8.37 7.46
C ARG A 64 -24.16 -9.00 7.01
N CYS A 65 -23.70 -8.72 5.80
CA CYS A 65 -22.41 -9.17 5.30
C CYS A 65 -21.27 -8.57 6.11
N VAL A 66 -21.29 -7.25 6.33
CA VAL A 66 -20.30 -6.52 7.15
C VAL A 66 -20.23 -7.09 8.57
N GLU A 67 -21.37 -7.30 9.23
CA GLU A 67 -21.45 -7.89 10.58
C GLU A 67 -20.85 -9.30 10.66
N ARG A 68 -20.88 -10.05 9.54
CA ARG A 68 -20.44 -11.44 9.48
C ARG A 68 -19.02 -11.61 8.98
N VAL A 69 -18.34 -10.54 8.53
CA VAL A 69 -16.97 -10.62 7.98
C VAL A 69 -16.05 -11.43 8.89
N ARG A 70 -16.02 -11.13 10.20
CA ARG A 70 -15.19 -11.88 11.16
C ARG A 70 -15.45 -13.38 11.13
N ARG A 71 -16.73 -13.78 11.12
CA ARG A 71 -17.13 -15.19 11.09
C ARG A 71 -16.77 -15.83 9.76
N THR A 72 -16.96 -15.13 8.65
CA THR A 72 -16.63 -15.61 7.31
C THR A 72 -15.14 -15.87 7.18
N LEU A 73 -14.31 -14.87 7.50
CA LEU A 73 -12.85 -15.01 7.45
C LEU A 73 -12.33 -16.03 8.47
N GLY A 74 -12.97 -16.13 9.64
CA GLY A 74 -12.65 -17.13 10.67
C GLY A 74 -12.83 -18.59 10.24
N ARG A 75 -13.56 -18.87 9.15
CA ARG A 75 -13.66 -20.22 8.57
C ARG A 75 -12.42 -20.62 7.79
N VAL A 76 -11.69 -19.65 7.25
CA VAL A 76 -10.45 -19.87 6.51
C VAL A 76 -9.29 -20.04 7.47
N GLY A 77 -9.25 -19.23 8.54
CA GLY A 77 -8.24 -19.40 9.57
C GLY A 77 -8.45 -18.53 10.80
N PRO A 78 -7.72 -18.82 11.89
CA PRO A 78 -7.78 -18.03 13.11
C PRO A 78 -7.27 -16.60 12.89
N LEU A 79 -8.15 -15.62 13.09
CA LEU A 79 -7.81 -14.20 13.04
C LEU A 79 -7.02 -13.75 14.28
N ILE A 80 -6.03 -12.90 14.06
CA ILE A 80 -5.33 -12.15 15.11
C ILE A 80 -5.93 -10.75 15.26
N SER A 81 -6.29 -10.13 14.14
CA SER A 81 -6.90 -8.80 14.14
C SER A 81 -7.88 -8.68 12.98
N LEU A 82 -8.92 -7.88 13.21
CA LEU A 82 -9.84 -7.43 12.16
C LEU A 82 -10.19 -5.98 12.44
N ARG A 83 -9.81 -5.06 11.57
CA ARG A 83 -10.01 -3.62 11.77
C ARG A 83 -10.75 -3.04 10.59
N SER A 84 -11.69 -2.14 10.83
CA SER A 84 -12.31 -1.34 9.78
C SER A 84 -11.58 -0.02 9.65
N ASP A 85 -11.43 0.45 8.42
CA ASP A 85 -10.94 1.79 8.16
C ASP A 85 -11.97 2.82 8.67
N PRO A 86 -11.57 3.77 9.55
CA PRO A 86 -12.48 4.78 10.06
C PRO A 86 -12.98 5.73 8.98
N GLU A 87 -12.25 5.94 7.88
CA GLU A 87 -12.67 6.84 6.79
C GLU A 87 -13.89 6.30 6.04
N TYR A 88 -14.10 4.97 6.06
CA TYR A 88 -15.23 4.30 5.44
C TYR A 88 -16.29 3.84 6.44
N ALA A 89 -16.16 4.19 7.72
CA ALA A 89 -17.08 3.74 8.77
C ALA A 89 -18.53 4.19 8.52
N ASP A 90 -18.70 5.41 7.99
CA ASP A 90 -20.01 6.03 7.74
C ASP A 90 -20.38 6.05 6.24
N ALA A 91 -19.50 5.58 5.36
CA ALA A 91 -19.76 5.55 3.93
C ALA A 91 -20.93 4.58 3.62
N PRO A 92 -22.06 5.03 3.04
CA PRO A 92 -23.14 4.11 2.68
C PRO A 92 -22.61 3.03 1.73
N GLY A 93 -22.98 1.77 1.96
CA GLY A 93 -22.64 0.66 1.06
C GLY A 93 -21.15 0.41 0.81
N HIS A 94 -20.22 0.90 1.65
CA HIS A 94 -18.78 0.67 1.45
C HIS A 94 -18.06 0.51 2.79
N ARG A 95 -17.32 -0.58 2.98
CA ARG A 95 -16.41 -0.78 4.12
C ARG A 95 -15.07 -1.30 3.64
N LEU A 96 -13.99 -0.70 4.11
CA LEU A 96 -12.65 -1.25 3.97
C LEU A 96 -12.24 -1.93 5.27
N VAL A 97 -11.86 -3.20 5.19
CA VAL A 97 -11.54 -4.05 6.35
C VAL A 97 -10.16 -4.66 6.19
N PHE A 98 -9.35 -4.59 7.23
CA PHE A 98 -8.00 -5.16 7.29
C PHE A 98 -7.98 -6.35 8.23
N ALA A 99 -7.49 -7.51 7.77
CA ALA A 99 -7.38 -8.71 8.57
C ALA A 99 -5.96 -9.28 8.60
N ALA A 100 -5.55 -9.81 9.75
CA ALA A 100 -4.34 -10.60 9.89
C ALA A 100 -4.67 -11.96 10.49
N PHE A 101 -4.08 -13.02 9.96
CA PHE A 101 -4.29 -14.38 10.41
C PHE A 101 -3.11 -14.89 11.24
N ARG A 102 -3.38 -15.84 12.13
CA ARG A 102 -2.35 -16.50 12.93
C ARG A 102 -1.57 -17.48 12.08
N GLY A 103 -0.25 -17.48 12.29
CA GLY A 103 0.67 -18.36 11.57
C GLY A 103 1.10 -17.81 10.21
N LEU A 104 0.62 -16.63 9.80
CA LEU A 104 1.05 -15.98 8.57
C LEU A 104 2.14 -14.93 8.82
N PRO A 105 3.01 -14.69 7.80
CA PRO A 105 3.95 -13.57 7.82
C PRO A 105 3.25 -12.22 7.94
N LEU A 106 3.88 -11.27 8.62
CA LEU A 106 3.36 -9.89 8.78
C LEU A 106 3.11 -9.16 7.44
N PHE A 107 3.77 -9.60 6.37
CA PHE A 107 3.58 -9.01 5.04
C PHE A 107 2.23 -9.35 4.40
N TRP A 108 1.69 -10.54 4.69
CA TRP A 108 0.46 -11.05 4.07
C TRP A 108 -0.76 -10.68 4.91
N ARG A 109 -1.10 -9.39 4.84
CA ARG A 109 -2.37 -8.86 5.35
C ARG A 109 -3.45 -9.03 4.29
N LEU A 110 -4.69 -9.24 4.72
CA LEU A 110 -5.86 -9.11 3.86
C LEU A 110 -6.40 -7.69 3.93
N ASP A 111 -6.55 -7.06 2.77
CA ASP A 111 -7.24 -5.80 2.56
C ASP A 111 -8.54 -6.11 1.79
N LEU A 112 -9.65 -6.10 2.53
CA LEU A 112 -10.98 -6.49 2.03
C LEU A 112 -11.84 -5.24 1.83
N ASP A 113 -12.13 -4.94 0.57
CA ASP A 113 -13.03 -3.87 0.12
C ASP A 113 -14.45 -4.44 -0.08
N VAL A 114 -15.36 -4.16 0.86
CA VAL A 114 -16.75 -4.63 0.82
C VAL A 114 -17.65 -3.53 0.26
N ARG A 115 -18.36 -3.81 -0.84
CA ARG A 115 -19.23 -2.85 -1.52
C ARG A 115 -20.64 -3.41 -1.70
N ALA A 116 -21.63 -2.55 -1.57
CA ALA A 116 -22.99 -2.86 -2.04
C ALA A 116 -23.05 -2.67 -3.56
N ASP A 117 -23.75 -3.56 -4.25
CA ASP A 117 -24.07 -3.44 -5.69
C ASP A 117 -24.83 -2.12 -6.01
N ARG A 118 -25.66 -1.66 -5.07
CA ARG A 118 -26.39 -0.39 -5.11
C ARG A 118 -26.18 0.37 -3.81
N ARG A 119 -25.22 1.29 -3.83
CA ARG A 119 -24.72 2.01 -2.65
C ARG A 119 -25.80 2.73 -1.85
N ASP A 120 -26.69 3.44 -2.51
CA ASP A 120 -27.71 4.28 -1.87
C ASP A 120 -28.86 3.48 -1.25
N GLU A 121 -28.96 2.19 -1.61
CA GLU A 121 -29.95 1.26 -1.07
C GLU A 121 -29.35 0.31 -0.04
N ALA A 122 -28.08 0.50 0.32
CA ALA A 122 -27.36 -0.41 1.20
C ALA A 122 -27.96 -0.39 2.62
N SER A 123 -28.29 -1.58 3.12
CA SER A 123 -28.68 -1.76 4.51
C SER A 123 -27.55 -1.34 5.46
N ALA A 124 -27.86 -0.55 6.49
CA ALA A 124 -26.86 -0.18 7.48
C ALA A 124 -26.49 -1.39 8.37
N PRO A 125 -25.21 -1.61 8.71
CA PRO A 125 -24.85 -2.60 9.71
C PRO A 125 -25.37 -2.17 11.09
N ALA A 126 -25.99 -3.10 11.82
CA ALA A 126 -26.44 -2.90 13.20
C ALA A 126 -25.28 -2.94 14.21
N ALA A 127 -24.16 -3.58 13.86
CA ALA A 127 -22.97 -3.63 14.69
C ALA A 127 -21.68 -3.71 13.86
N SER A 128 -20.58 -3.20 14.42
CA SER A 128 -19.24 -3.42 13.84
C SER A 128 -18.76 -4.85 14.13
N ALA A 129 -18.35 -5.58 13.10
CA ALA A 129 -17.65 -6.86 13.26
C ALA A 129 -16.15 -6.69 13.61
N ALA A 130 -15.62 -5.49 13.39
CA ALA A 130 -14.21 -5.16 13.53
C ALA A 130 -13.88 -4.62 14.94
N ASP A 131 -12.64 -4.86 15.34
CA ASP A 131 -12.03 -4.29 16.53
C ASP A 131 -11.96 -2.75 16.41
N PRO A 132 -11.98 -2.02 17.54
CA PRO A 132 -11.78 -0.57 17.52
C PRO A 132 -10.50 -0.18 16.79
N TRP A 133 -10.57 0.89 16.01
CA TRP A 133 -9.39 1.42 15.32
C TRP A 133 -8.29 1.77 16.33
N SER A 134 -7.04 1.45 15.97
CA SER A 134 -5.86 1.71 16.79
C SER A 134 -4.85 2.49 15.94
N PRO A 135 -4.60 3.77 16.27
CA PRO A 135 -3.55 4.56 15.64
C PRO A 135 -2.18 3.87 15.72
N ALA A 136 -1.85 3.25 16.87
CA ALA A 136 -0.60 2.51 17.03
C ALA A 136 -0.52 1.28 16.09
N ALA A 137 -1.58 0.48 15.99
CA ALA A 137 -1.60 -0.65 15.05
C ALA A 137 -1.53 -0.18 13.58
N SER A 138 -2.09 0.99 13.26
CA SER A 138 -1.99 1.59 11.93
C SER A 138 -0.59 2.12 11.61
N ALA A 139 0.11 2.70 12.60
CA ALA A 139 1.51 3.06 12.47
C ALA A 139 2.41 1.84 12.27
N LEU A 140 2.18 0.76 13.02
CA LEU A 140 2.92 -0.50 12.88
C LEU A 140 2.67 -1.18 11.52
N ALA A 141 1.47 -1.04 10.95
CA ALA A 141 1.20 -1.47 9.58
C ALA A 141 2.01 -0.67 8.54
N ASN A 142 2.17 0.64 8.72
CA ASN A 142 3.09 1.42 7.88
C ASN A 142 4.53 0.95 8.05
N ALA A 143 4.97 0.61 9.27
CA ALA A 143 6.32 0.09 9.51
C ALA A 143 6.61 -1.20 8.72
N VAL A 144 5.65 -2.13 8.63
CA VAL A 144 5.77 -3.30 7.74
C VAL A 144 5.90 -2.86 6.27
N ALA A 145 5.10 -1.89 5.83
CA ALA A 145 5.18 -1.36 4.47
C ALA A 145 6.52 -0.63 4.18
N VAL A 146 7.12 0.04 5.17
CA VAL A 146 8.48 0.59 5.08
C VAL A 146 9.47 -0.53 4.78
N VAL A 147 9.43 -1.64 5.51
CA VAL A 147 10.29 -2.80 5.25
C VAL A 147 10.08 -3.31 3.81
N LYS A 148 8.82 -3.47 3.36
CA LYS A 148 8.52 -3.86 1.96
C LYS A 148 9.16 -2.89 0.96
N ALA A 149 8.99 -1.59 1.17
CA ALA A 149 9.51 -0.55 0.27
C ALA A 149 11.04 -0.54 0.21
N VAL A 150 11.73 -0.66 1.35
CA VAL A 150 13.20 -0.75 1.39
C VAL A 150 13.69 -2.00 0.66
N ARG A 151 13.07 -3.16 0.91
CA ARG A 151 13.42 -4.43 0.22
C ARG A 151 13.18 -4.37 -1.29
N ARG A 152 12.27 -3.52 -1.74
CA ARG A 152 11.99 -3.26 -3.17
C ARG A 152 12.84 -2.14 -3.76
N GLY A 153 13.80 -1.58 -3.02
CA GLY A 153 14.64 -0.48 -3.49
C GLY A 153 13.89 0.84 -3.69
N ARG A 154 12.85 1.10 -2.90
CA ARG A 154 11.98 2.29 -2.98
C ARG A 154 12.12 3.20 -1.74
N PRO A 155 13.28 3.86 -1.54
CA PRO A 155 13.56 4.61 -0.31
C PRO A 155 12.66 5.83 -0.09
N ASP A 156 12.22 6.51 -1.15
CA ASP A 156 11.32 7.67 -0.99
C ASP A 156 9.91 7.24 -0.56
N THR A 157 9.43 6.11 -1.08
CA THR A 157 8.19 5.49 -0.60
C THR A 157 8.32 5.07 0.86
N ALA A 158 9.45 4.47 1.23
CA ALA A 158 9.75 4.07 2.61
C ALA A 158 9.75 5.29 3.57
N ARG A 159 10.37 6.40 3.17
CA ARG A 159 10.34 7.67 3.92
C ARG A 159 8.92 8.15 4.17
N GLY A 160 8.12 8.29 3.11
CA GLY A 160 6.74 8.77 3.25
C GLY A 160 5.86 7.85 4.12
N LEU A 161 6.05 6.53 4.04
CA LEU A 161 5.35 5.55 4.88
C LEU A 161 5.72 5.70 6.36
N LEU A 162 7.02 5.87 6.66
CA LEU A 162 7.50 6.04 8.03
C LEU A 162 6.94 7.33 8.65
N GLU A 163 7.05 8.45 7.93
CA GLU A 163 6.56 9.76 8.38
C GLU A 163 5.06 9.73 8.66
N ARG A 164 4.26 9.14 7.75
CA ARG A 164 2.82 8.92 8.00
C ARG A 164 2.57 8.05 9.23
N GLY A 165 3.40 7.03 9.45
CA GLY A 165 3.30 6.16 10.62
C GLY A 165 3.52 6.93 11.93
N LEU A 166 4.56 7.78 11.97
CA LEU A 166 4.88 8.64 13.12
C LEU A 166 3.78 9.68 13.37
N LEU A 167 3.27 10.32 12.32
CA LEU A 167 2.15 11.27 12.44
C LEU A 167 0.90 10.65 13.10
N ARG A 168 0.56 9.40 12.74
CA ARG A 168 -0.63 8.71 13.29
C ARG A 168 -0.59 8.54 14.81
N ILE A 169 0.61 8.49 15.40
CA ILE A 169 0.82 8.34 16.84
C ILE A 169 1.31 9.64 17.50
N GLY A 170 1.22 10.77 16.81
CA GLY A 170 1.62 12.08 17.32
C GLY A 170 3.12 12.23 17.56
N ALA A 171 3.95 11.40 16.92
CA ALA A 171 5.40 11.50 16.99
C ALA A 171 5.97 12.39 15.88
N GLU A 172 7.19 12.90 16.07
CA GLU A 172 7.86 13.74 15.09
C GLU A 172 8.10 12.96 13.77
N PRO A 173 7.62 13.47 12.63
CA PRO A 173 7.66 12.76 11.35
C PRO A 173 8.98 12.97 10.62
N LEU A 174 10.09 12.48 11.18
CA LEU A 174 11.42 12.67 10.62
C LEU A 174 12.07 11.34 10.23
N ALA A 175 12.04 10.96 8.95
CA ALA A 175 12.82 9.82 8.47
C ALA A 175 14.28 10.23 8.22
N THR A 176 15.23 9.52 8.83
CA THR A 176 16.66 9.78 8.63
C THR A 176 17.24 8.95 7.48
N GLY A 177 16.55 7.87 7.09
CA GLY A 177 17.06 6.88 6.14
C GLY A 177 17.88 5.77 6.80
N HIS A 178 18.17 5.89 8.09
CA HIS A 178 18.67 4.79 8.91
C HIS A 178 17.51 3.89 9.32
N TRP A 179 17.02 3.09 8.35
CA TRP A 179 15.73 2.41 8.43
C TRP A 179 15.51 1.59 9.70
N LEU A 180 16.51 0.84 10.16
CA LEU A 180 16.37 0.03 11.38
C LEU A 180 16.18 0.92 12.62
N THR A 181 16.96 1.99 12.75
CA THR A 181 16.84 2.97 13.85
C THR A 181 15.50 3.71 13.78
N ASP A 182 15.13 4.15 12.59
CA ASP A 182 13.86 4.85 12.33
C ASP A 182 12.65 3.97 12.68
N LEU A 183 12.69 2.68 12.32
CA LEU A 183 11.64 1.71 12.66
C LEU A 183 11.59 1.42 14.15
N LYS A 184 12.74 1.24 14.83
CA LYS A 184 12.80 1.07 16.30
C LYS A 184 12.18 2.27 17.04
N ARG A 185 12.41 3.48 16.54
CA ARG A 185 11.79 4.68 17.11
C ARG A 185 10.26 4.65 16.94
N LEU A 186 9.78 4.27 15.75
CA LEU A 186 8.34 4.14 15.49
C LEU A 186 7.69 3.06 16.37
N THR A 187 8.28 1.86 16.47
CA THR A 187 7.73 0.76 17.27
C THR A 187 7.72 1.08 18.77
N ALA A 188 8.77 1.74 19.27
CA ALA A 188 8.81 2.24 20.64
C ALA A 188 7.73 3.30 20.91
N ALA A 189 7.58 4.29 20.02
CA ALA A 189 6.55 5.32 20.14
C ALA A 189 5.14 4.72 20.08
N ALA A 190 4.88 3.78 19.16
CA ALA A 190 3.60 3.09 19.06
C ALA A 190 3.25 2.31 20.35
N THR A 191 4.25 1.65 20.95
CA THR A 191 4.09 0.94 22.22
C THR A 191 3.85 1.89 23.40
N ALA A 192 4.48 3.07 23.40
CA ALA A 192 4.26 4.08 24.43
C ALA A 192 2.83 4.64 24.38
N VAL A 193 2.29 4.86 23.18
CA VAL A 193 0.91 5.36 22.99
C VAL A 193 -0.13 4.28 23.30
N GLU A 194 0.09 3.05 22.86
CA GLU A 194 -0.80 1.92 23.16
C GLU A 194 0.00 0.67 23.58
N PRO A 195 0.22 0.44 24.89
CA PRO A 195 1.02 -0.68 25.39
C PRO A 195 0.53 -2.06 24.94
N ARG A 196 -0.78 -2.20 24.70
CA ARG A 196 -1.38 -3.43 24.15
C ARG A 196 -0.81 -3.85 22.79
N GLN A 197 -0.22 -2.93 22.04
CA GLN A 197 0.42 -3.21 20.75
C GLN A 197 1.86 -3.71 20.86
N GLY A 198 2.43 -3.76 22.07
CA GLY A 198 3.82 -4.21 22.31
C GLY A 198 4.19 -5.53 21.61
N PRO A 199 3.36 -6.59 21.63
CA PRO A 199 3.65 -7.83 20.91
C PRO A 199 3.75 -7.66 19.38
N LEU A 200 2.91 -6.80 18.78
CA LEU A 200 2.99 -6.50 17.35
C LEU A 200 4.23 -5.65 17.05
N ALA A 201 4.53 -4.65 17.88
CA ALA A 201 5.73 -3.82 17.76
C ALA A 201 7.01 -4.67 17.80
N ALA A 202 7.12 -5.60 18.76
CA ALA A 202 8.24 -6.52 18.85
C ALA A 202 8.36 -7.44 17.62
N SER A 203 7.22 -7.86 17.05
CA SER A 203 7.22 -8.67 15.82
C SER A 203 7.72 -7.86 14.61
N VAL A 204 7.38 -6.57 14.53
CA VAL A 204 7.88 -5.65 13.50
C VAL A 204 9.37 -5.36 13.68
N ASP A 205 9.84 -5.16 14.91
CA ASP A 205 11.28 -4.98 15.20
C ASP A 205 12.10 -6.20 14.77
N ALA A 206 11.63 -7.41 15.13
CA ALA A 206 12.28 -8.65 14.72
C ALA A 206 12.29 -8.83 13.19
N LEU A 207 11.19 -8.49 12.52
CA LEU A 207 11.10 -8.48 11.06
C LEU A 207 12.12 -7.52 10.44
N ALA A 208 12.19 -6.29 10.95
CA ALA A 208 13.11 -5.27 10.45
C ALA A 208 14.57 -5.69 10.64
N ALA A 209 14.92 -6.21 11.82
CA ALA A 209 16.28 -6.67 12.12
C ALA A 209 16.71 -7.87 11.26
N GLY A 210 15.77 -8.75 10.90
CA GLY A 210 16.06 -9.92 10.06
C GLY A 210 16.22 -9.59 8.57
N LEU A 211 15.66 -8.46 8.10
CA LEU A 211 15.55 -8.17 6.66
C LEU A 211 16.24 -6.89 6.23
N LEU A 212 16.46 -5.92 7.10
CA LEU A 212 17.12 -4.69 6.73
C LEU A 212 18.60 -4.78 7.06
N PRO A 213 19.50 -4.35 6.15
CA PRO A 213 20.91 -4.29 6.47
C PRO A 213 21.12 -3.30 7.61
N ASP A 214 22.02 -3.63 8.53
CA ASP A 214 22.64 -2.61 9.39
C ASP A 214 23.38 -1.66 8.44
N GLN A 215 22.83 -0.46 8.27
CA GLN A 215 23.54 0.59 7.56
C GLN A 215 24.65 1.06 8.51
N GLU A 216 25.85 0.49 8.35
CA GLU A 216 27.09 1.12 8.83
C GLU A 216 27.05 2.59 8.38
N PRO A 217 27.34 3.55 9.27
CA PRO A 217 27.32 4.96 8.91
C PRO A 217 28.28 5.17 7.74
N GLY A 218 27.71 5.41 6.56
CA GLY A 218 28.46 5.61 5.34
C GLY A 218 29.53 6.66 5.58
N VAL A 219 30.78 6.20 5.55
CA VAL A 219 31.97 7.02 5.35
C VAL A 219 31.62 8.02 4.27
N ARG A 220 31.56 9.30 4.64
CA ARG A 220 31.58 10.39 3.67
C ARG A 220 32.85 10.17 2.88
N THR A 221 32.76 9.62 1.68
CA THR A 221 33.86 9.70 0.72
C THR A 221 34.03 11.19 0.47
N GLY A 222 34.97 11.78 1.20
CA GLY A 222 35.42 13.14 0.99
C GLY A 222 35.86 13.24 -0.46
N VAL A 223 35.06 13.90 -1.28
CA VAL A 223 35.61 14.57 -2.45
C VAL A 223 36.15 15.89 -1.90
N GLU A 224 37.38 15.83 -1.40
CA GLU A 224 38.24 17.00 -1.42
C GLU A 224 38.49 17.33 -2.89
N GLY A 225 37.95 18.47 -3.32
CA GLY A 225 38.18 19.04 -4.64
C GLY A 225 38.34 20.55 -4.49
N GLY A 226 39.41 20.96 -3.81
CA GLY A 226 39.95 22.31 -3.97
C GLY A 226 40.64 22.43 -5.33
N GLY A 227 40.46 23.56 -6.01
CA GLY A 227 41.16 23.84 -7.27
C GLY A 227 40.51 24.93 -8.12
N ASP A 228 40.63 26.16 -7.64
CA ASP A 228 40.89 27.41 -8.36
C ASP A 228 40.31 27.72 -9.76
N THR A 229 39.77 28.93 -9.79
CA THR A 229 39.61 29.90 -10.87
C THR A 229 40.68 29.87 -11.98
N GLU A 230 40.27 29.89 -13.26
CA GLU A 230 40.61 30.98 -14.22
C GLU A 230 39.99 30.83 -15.63
N ARG A 231 39.29 31.89 -16.05
CA ARG A 231 39.31 32.63 -17.34
C ARG A 231 39.19 31.96 -18.74
N CYS A 232 38.36 32.68 -19.52
CA CYS A 232 38.45 33.06 -20.95
C CYS A 232 37.86 32.14 -22.04
N ALA A 233 36.74 32.61 -22.61
CA ALA A 233 36.26 32.36 -23.97
C ALA A 233 36.97 33.29 -24.99
N PRO A 234 36.55 33.45 -26.27
CA PRO A 234 36.00 32.54 -27.29
C PRO A 234 36.73 32.67 -28.67
N GLY A 235 36.40 31.84 -29.67
CA GLY A 235 36.66 32.19 -31.08
C GLY A 235 36.10 31.18 -32.11
N VAL A 236 35.07 31.55 -32.88
CA VAL A 236 35.06 32.05 -34.29
C VAL A 236 34.90 30.94 -35.35
N VAL A 237 33.67 30.87 -35.88
CA VAL A 237 33.21 30.88 -37.30
C VAL A 237 34.15 30.38 -38.41
N THR A 238 33.67 29.45 -39.23
CA THR A 238 33.60 29.63 -40.71
C THR A 238 32.62 28.64 -41.35
N ALA A 239 31.84 29.17 -42.29
CA ALA A 239 30.95 28.49 -43.20
C ALA A 239 31.70 28.08 -44.48
N ASP A 240 31.28 27.02 -45.18
CA ASP A 240 31.15 27.07 -46.64
C ASP A 240 30.27 25.95 -47.21
N GLN A 241 29.78 26.23 -48.42
CA GLN A 241 28.64 25.72 -49.16
C GLN A 241 28.92 24.43 -49.96
N GLY A 242 27.85 23.72 -50.35
CA GLY A 242 27.94 22.73 -51.43
C GLY A 242 26.83 21.67 -51.50
N ARG A 243 25.67 22.04 -52.02
CA ARG A 243 24.68 21.12 -52.66
C ARG A 243 24.89 21.16 -54.19
N PRO A 244 24.28 20.30 -55.05
CA PRO A 244 23.46 19.08 -54.81
C PRO A 244 23.74 17.90 -55.79
N LYS A 245 23.14 16.71 -55.57
CA LYS A 245 22.15 16.05 -56.49
C LYS A 245 21.85 14.57 -56.15
N SER A 246 20.55 14.27 -56.25
CA SER A 246 19.88 13.02 -56.71
C SER A 246 19.85 11.71 -55.88
N ARG A 247 18.65 11.46 -55.32
CA ARG A 247 17.72 10.32 -55.56
C ARG A 247 18.23 8.85 -55.51
N ALA A 248 17.77 8.13 -54.48
CA ALA A 248 16.99 6.85 -54.50
C ALA A 248 16.96 6.35 -53.05
N GLY A 249 15.81 6.15 -52.38
CA GLY A 249 14.92 5.01 -52.59
C GLY A 249 15.36 3.84 -51.69
N GLY A 250 14.77 3.71 -50.49
CA GLY A 250 15.06 2.60 -49.57
C GLY A 250 14.43 2.76 -48.19
N HIS A 251 13.22 2.22 -48.03
CA HIS A 251 12.50 2.06 -46.76
C HIS A 251 13.20 1.00 -45.88
N VAL A 252 13.75 1.40 -44.73
CA VAL A 252 13.88 0.53 -43.54
C VAL A 252 13.77 1.43 -42.31
N ALA A 253 12.64 1.35 -41.60
CA ALA A 253 12.46 2.04 -40.33
C ALA A 253 13.08 1.21 -39.20
N ALA A 254 14.24 1.65 -38.71
CA ALA A 254 14.70 1.38 -37.36
C ALA A 254 14.45 2.64 -36.52
N SER A 255 13.64 2.52 -35.48
CA SER A 255 13.55 3.53 -34.43
C SER A 255 13.99 2.87 -33.14
N GLY A 256 15.08 3.39 -32.59
CA GLY A 256 15.58 3.02 -31.28
C GLY A 256 14.74 3.61 -30.14
N ASP A 257 15.11 3.16 -28.95
CA ASP A 257 14.95 3.76 -27.64
C ASP A 257 13.57 4.31 -27.26
N ARG A 258 12.96 3.63 -26.27
CA ARG A 258 12.95 4.14 -24.90
C ARG A 258 12.46 3.07 -23.94
N ALA A 259 13.35 2.68 -23.04
CA ALA A 259 12.97 2.12 -21.74
C ALA A 259 12.09 3.15 -21.02
N ALA A 260 10.85 2.79 -20.74
CA ALA A 260 9.99 3.49 -19.80
C ALA A 260 9.75 2.52 -18.64
N GLY A 261 10.36 2.84 -17.49
CA GLY A 261 10.19 2.10 -16.26
C GLY A 261 8.73 2.05 -15.84
N VAL A 262 8.26 0.84 -15.54
CA VAL A 262 6.96 0.60 -14.92
C VAL A 262 7.10 0.98 -13.44
N VAL A 263 6.86 2.25 -13.16
CA VAL A 263 6.61 2.76 -11.80
C VAL A 263 5.13 3.06 -11.72
N GLY A 264 4.36 2.15 -11.15
CA GLY A 264 2.96 2.42 -10.86
C GLY A 264 2.21 1.14 -10.54
N ASP A 265 1.86 0.94 -9.27
CA ASP A 265 0.61 0.23 -8.97
C ASP A 265 0.06 0.45 -7.55
N GLU A 266 0.87 0.85 -6.55
CA GLU A 266 0.31 1.23 -5.23
C GLU A 266 -0.36 2.63 -5.25
N ALA A 267 0.15 3.56 -6.06
CA ALA A 267 -0.48 4.87 -6.26
C ALA A 267 -1.78 4.79 -7.11
N ALA A 268 -2.10 3.63 -7.71
CA ALA A 268 -3.29 3.47 -8.54
C ALA A 268 -4.56 3.22 -7.71
N LEU A 269 -4.45 2.58 -6.54
CA LEU A 269 -5.52 2.57 -5.54
C LEU A 269 -5.77 4.00 -5.01
N GLU A 270 -4.70 4.74 -4.76
CA GLU A 270 -4.73 6.14 -4.25
C GLU A 270 -5.30 7.14 -5.29
N LYS A 271 -5.06 6.93 -6.59
CA LYS A 271 -5.62 7.78 -7.68
C LYS A 271 -7.07 7.47 -8.04
N ARG A 272 -7.61 6.30 -7.66
CA ARG A 272 -9.06 6.04 -7.75
C ARG A 272 -9.79 6.60 -6.53
N ASP A 273 -9.16 6.52 -5.36
CA ASP A 273 -9.66 7.15 -4.13
C ASP A 273 -9.80 8.67 -4.25
N GLN A 274 -8.91 9.35 -4.99
CA GLN A 274 -9.09 10.77 -5.34
C GLN A 274 -10.21 11.06 -6.36
N ARG A 275 -10.55 10.11 -7.24
CA ARG A 275 -11.62 10.28 -8.22
C ARG A 275 -13.01 10.11 -7.58
N ASP A 276 -13.15 9.18 -6.64
CA ASP A 276 -14.39 8.97 -5.90
C ASP A 276 -14.66 10.11 -4.88
N ARG A 277 -13.61 10.77 -4.36
CA ARG A 277 -13.71 12.00 -3.55
C ARG A 277 -14.26 13.21 -4.32
N GLY A 278 -14.01 13.29 -5.63
CA GLY A 278 -14.49 14.39 -6.48
C GLY A 278 -16.01 14.37 -6.69
N ASN A 279 -16.61 13.19 -6.85
CA ASN A 279 -18.05 13.05 -7.11
C ASN A 279 -18.93 13.17 -5.86
N ALA A 280 -18.41 12.85 -4.66
CA ALA A 280 -19.19 12.95 -3.42
C ALA A 280 -19.35 14.41 -2.91
N GLY A 281 -18.47 15.32 -3.32
CA GLY A 281 -18.50 16.73 -2.89
C GLY A 281 -19.52 17.60 -3.65
N GLU A 282 -19.94 17.19 -4.85
CA GLU A 282 -20.79 18.01 -5.73
C GLU A 282 -22.30 17.77 -5.51
N ALA A 283 -22.69 16.65 -4.90
CA ALA A 283 -24.09 16.33 -4.61
C ALA A 283 -24.65 17.00 -3.32
N ALA A 284 -23.82 17.65 -2.51
CA ALA A 284 -24.23 18.24 -1.24
C ALA A 284 -24.59 19.74 -1.28
N ALA A 285 -24.52 20.39 -2.46
CA ALA A 285 -24.64 21.84 -2.56
C ALA A 285 -26.02 22.39 -2.98
N ASP A 286 -27.00 21.57 -3.40
CA ASP A 286 -28.17 22.09 -4.13
C ASP A 286 -29.52 22.11 -3.37
N HIS A 287 -29.51 22.11 -2.04
CA HIS A 287 -30.76 22.18 -1.25
C HIS A 287 -30.74 23.25 -0.15
N ARG A 288 -30.55 24.53 -0.52
CA ARG A 288 -31.04 25.68 0.27
C ARG A 288 -31.42 26.86 -0.64
N GLY A 289 -32.70 26.96 -0.98
CA GLY A 289 -33.26 28.18 -1.58
C GLY A 289 -34.76 28.04 -1.82
N GLY A 290 -35.58 28.40 -0.84
CA GLY A 290 -37.04 28.38 -1.00
C GLY A 290 -37.81 28.72 0.28
N ARG A 291 -37.72 29.98 0.72
CA ARG A 291 -38.78 30.69 1.44
C ARG A 291 -38.80 32.13 0.98
#